data_AF-A0ABD3LDE6-F1
#
_entry.id   AF-A0ABD3LDE6-F1
#
_cell.length_a   1.000
_cell.length_b   1.000
_cell.length_c   1.000
_cell.angle_alpha   90.00
_cell.angle_beta   90.00
_cell.angle_gamma   90.00
#
_symmetry.space_group_name_H-M   'P 1'
#
loop_
_entity.id
_entity.type
_entity.pdbx_description
1 polymer ?
#
loop_
_entity_poly.entity_id
_entity_poly.type
_entity_poly.pdbx_seq_one_letter_code
_entity_poly.pdbx_strand_id
1 'polypeptide(L)' 'MPLGALMTDNCACKGFPCEATRFDYDSGQVSEAKSVKDLGMDDENVIYIRDNKFGG' A
#
# COMPACT_ATOMS: atom_id res chain seq x y z
N MET A 1 7.66 7.93 9.03
CA MET A 1 6.22 7.67 9.20
C MET A 1 5.92 6.31 8.59
N PRO A 2 5.28 5.38 9.30
CA PRO A 2 4.82 4.11 8.73
C PRO A 2 3.78 4.35 7.64
N LEU A 3 3.74 3.47 6.63
CA LEU A 3 2.80 3.59 5.52
C LEU A 3 1.37 3.21 5.90
N GLY A 4 1.15 2.57 7.05
CA GLY A 4 -0.18 2.17 7.51
C GLY A 4 -1.22 3.29 7.48
N ALA A 5 -0.86 4.50 7.94
CA ALA A 5 -1.79 5.64 7.90
C ALA A 5 -2.20 6.02 6.46
N LEU A 6 -1.23 6.07 5.53
CA LEU A 6 -1.49 6.33 4.12
C LEU A 6 -2.40 5.27 3.50
N MET A 7 -2.15 4.00 3.81
CA MET A 7 -2.94 2.88 3.32
C MET A 7 -4.38 2.96 3.82
N THR A 8 -4.58 3.19 5.13
CA THR A 8 -5.89 3.36 5.76
C THR A 8 -6.67 4.52 5.15
N ASP A 9 -6.03 5.69 5.00
CA ASP A 9 -6.67 6.87 4.41
C ASP A 9 -7.08 6.61 2.96
N ASN A 10 -6.23 5.95 2.17
CA ASN A 10 -6.57 5.58 0.80
C ASN A 10 -7.76 4.62 0.73
N CYS A 11 -7.82 3.58 1.57
CA CYS A 11 -8.97 2.67 1.61
C CYS A 11 -10.26 3.42 1.96
N ALA A 12 -10.19 4.30 2.96
CA ALA A 12 -11.33 5.10 3.41
C ALA A 12 -11.83 6.03 2.28
N CYS A 13 -10.93 6.67 1.54
CA CYS A 13 -11.28 7.51 0.40
C CYS A 13 -11.87 6.72 -0.77
N LYS A 14 -11.40 5.50 -1.01
CA LYS A 14 -11.86 4.65 -2.12
C LYS A 14 -13.09 3.81 -1.79
N GLY A 15 -13.45 3.72 -0.51
CA GLY A 15 -14.57 2.89 -0.04
C GLY A 15 -14.29 1.39 -0.10
N PHE A 16 -13.01 0.98 -0.14
CA PHE A 16 -12.62 -0.43 -0.13
C PHE A 16 -12.23 -0.87 1.28
N PRO A 17 -12.52 -2.12 1.68
CA PRO A 17 -11.97 -2.66 2.92
C PRO A 17 -10.46 -2.83 2.76
N CYS A 18 -9.65 -2.24 3.64
CA CYS A 18 -8.18 -2.40 3.57
C CYS A 18 -7.74 -3.85 3.61
N GLU A 19 -8.50 -4.72 4.29
CA GLU A 19 -8.26 -6.16 4.36
C GLU A 19 -8.34 -6.85 2.97
N ALA A 20 -9.12 -6.25 2.06
CA ALA A 20 -9.30 -6.71 0.68
C ALA A 20 -8.41 -5.94 -0.31
N THR A 21 -7.49 -5.09 0.18
CA THR A 21 -6.63 -4.25 -0.65
C THR A 21 -5.17 -4.64 -0.43
N ARG A 22 -4.46 -4.89 -1.52
CA ARG A 22 -3.02 -5.16 -1.53
C ARG A 22 -2.28 -3.94 -2.07
N PHE A 23 -1.26 -3.51 -1.34
CA PHE A 23 -0.35 -2.45 -1.76
C PHE A 23 0.97 -3.08 -2.19
N ASP A 24 1.38 -2.83 -3.43
CA ASP A 24 2.63 -3.31 -3.99
C ASP A 24 3.55 -2.13 -4.32
N TYR A 25 4.84 -2.32 -4.06
CA TYR A 25 5.89 -1.39 -4.48
C TYR A 25 7.01 -2.21 -5.13
N ASP A 26 7.48 -1.71 -6.27
CA ASP A 26 8.40 -2.44 -7.14
C ASP A 26 7.86 -3.85 -7.46
N SER A 27 8.51 -4.91 -6.97
CA SER A 27 8.10 -6.31 -7.19
C SER A 27 7.44 -6.98 -5.98
N GLY A 28 7.18 -6.26 -4.88
CA GLY A 28 6.80 -6.84 -3.60
C GLY A 28 5.59 -6.21 -2.91
N GLN A 29 4.92 -7.00 -2.08
CA GLN A 29 3.86 -6.50 -1.20
C GLN A 29 4.45 -5.63 -0.10
N VAL A 30 3.85 -4.47 0.12
CA VAL A 30 4.23 -3.54 1.16
C VAL A 30 3.45 -3.86 2.44
N SER A 31 4.17 -3.98 3.55
CA SER A 31 3.58 -4.06 4.89
C SER A 31 3.30 -2.66 5.43
N GLU A 32 2.17 -2.49 6.11
CA GLU A 32 1.79 -1.25 6.81
C GLU A 32 2.84 -0.75 7.82
N ALA A 33 3.62 -1.67 8.39
CA ALA A 33 4.66 -1.36 9.36
C ALA A 33 5.91 -0.73 8.71
N LYS A 34 6.09 -0.89 7.39
CA LYS A 34 7.22 -0.32 6.66
C LYS A 34 7.02 1.18 6.49
N SER A 35 8.10 1.94 6.62
CA SER A 35 8.14 3.35 6.24
C SER A 35 8.66 3.53 4.82
N VAL A 36 8.44 4.72 4.25
CA VAL A 36 9.04 5.13 2.96
C VAL A 36 10.56 4.92 2.93
N LYS A 37 11.25 5.18 4.05
CA LYS A 37 12.70 4.98 4.16
C LYS A 37 13.11 3.51 4.13
N ASP A 38 12.32 2.64 4.76
CA ASP A 38 12.60 1.19 4.76
C ASP A 38 12.43 0.55 3.38
N LEU A 39 11.68 1.21 2.50
CA LEU A 39 11.46 0.80 1.13
C LEU A 39 12.36 1.55 0.13
N GLY A 40 13.19 2.49 0.60
CA GLY A 40 14.00 3.33 -0.27
C GLY A 40 13.15 4.14 -1.25
N MET A 41 11.97 4.59 -0.82
CA MET A 41 11.11 5.46 -1.62
C MET A 41 11.62 6.90 -1.58
N ASP A 42 11.78 7.46 -2.75
CA ASP A 42 11.95 8.88 -3.02
C ASP A 42 10.61 9.53 -3.41
N ASP A 43 10.64 10.85 -3.53
CA ASP A 43 9.50 11.61 -4.02
C ASP A 43 9.10 11.13 -5.43
N GLU A 44 7.80 11.13 -5.72
CA GLU A 44 7.18 10.63 -6.98
C GLU A 44 7.16 9.11 -7.17
N ASN A 45 7.69 8.32 -6.24
CA ASN A 45 7.50 6.86 -6.30
C ASN A 45 6.03 6.45 -6.20
N VAL A 46 5.68 5.38 -6.92
CA VAL A 46 4.29 4.93 -7.09
C VAL A 46 4.06 3.64 -6.32
N ILE A 47 3.00 3.63 -5.50
CA ILE A 47 2.47 2.42 -4.87
C ILE A 47 1.29 1.93 -5.71
N TYR A 48 1.36 0.68 -6.15
CA TYR A 48 0.27 0.03 -6.87
C TYR A 48 -0.75 -0.53 -5.88
N ILE A 49 -2.03 -0.27 -6.15
CA ILE A 49 -3.14 -0.75 -5.33
C ILE A 49 -3.87 -1.82 -6.14
N ARG A 50 -4.01 -3.02 -5.57
CA ARG A 50 -4.68 -4.16 -6.19
C ARG A 50 -5.79 -4.67 -5.29
N ASP A 51 -6.90 -5.07 -5.89
CA ASP A 51 -7.93 -5.81 -5.18
C ASP A 51 -7.45 -7.24 -4.92
N ASN A 52 -7.47 -7.64 -3.66
CA ASN A 52 -7.05 -8.98 -3.23
C ASN A 52 -8.06 -10.08 -3.61
N LYS A 53 -9.06 -9.76 -4.44
CA LYS A 53 -10.12 -10.68 -4.90
C LYS A 53 -9.65 -11.68 -5.97
N PHE A 54 -8.50 -11.45 -6.59
CA PHE A 54 -7.92 -12.38 -7.56
C PHE A 54 -6.55 -12.83 -7.07
N GLY A 55 -6.55 -13.88 -6.24
CA GLY A 55 -5.36 -14.71 -6.08
C GLY A 55 -4.99 -15.28 -7.44
N GLY A 56 -3.80 -14.95 -7.92
CA GLY A 56 -3.14 -15.65 -9.02
C GLY A 56 -2.57 -16.98 -8.54
#